data_AF-A0A833SAZ9-F1
#
_entry.id   AF-A0A833SAZ9-F1
#
_cell.length_a   1.000
_cell.length_b   1.000
_cell.length_c   1.000
_cell.angle_alpha   90.00
_cell.angle_beta   90.00
_cell.angle_gamma   90.00
#
_symmetry.space_group_name_H-M   'P 1'
#
loop_
_entity.id
_entity.type
_entity.pdbx_description
1 polymer ?
#
loop_
_entity_poly.entity_id
_entity_poly.type
_entity_poly.pdbx_seq_one_letter_code
_entity_poly.pdbx_strand_id
1 'polypeptide(L)'
;MEELRELRQRAGNLGKLGIPTWVPGFQPETFSLTIHDEIPAVGHDQKLILLLPLFPTSLYVSPPFHSNGWRHRRRPQALSLEVTGKVTAGKAEEEFRNYKDSDRHALVTRHYALMRKNQTVAFQEKMQAKYGSFSNTKMTVWEAFAALKGYVDSSDPDSSLPNLEHMLQTAEGIRAAGHPDWFQLVGLLHDMGKIQYLWGHPEDGQEGTADGDQWALGGDTWVVGCKIPDSVVFPEYNSTNPDMSDSRYSTDSGMYEPHCGFKNLKFAWGHDEYLYQMLKFNETTIPEEGLAMIRYHSCYPWHNKKEYKHLMSEDDEELLDWVLEFNKFDLYTKADVRPDVEKLWPYYQDIIDKYLPGKLCW
;
A
#
# COMPACT_ATOMS: atom_id res chain seq x y z
N MET A 1 23.13 1.91 14.20
CA MET A 1 22.66 2.09 15.59
C MET A 1 22.75 3.54 16.05
N GLU A 2 23.84 4.25 15.75
CA GLU A 2 23.98 5.68 16.10
C GLU A 2 23.08 6.60 15.24
N GLU A 3 22.95 6.34 13.94
CA GLU A 3 22.08 7.12 13.03
C GLU A 3 20.58 7.00 13.34
N LEU A 4 20.13 5.86 13.84
CA LEU A 4 18.73 5.66 14.29
C LEU A 4 18.44 6.37 15.62
N ARG A 5 19.46 6.61 16.45
CA ARG A 5 19.33 7.44 17.65
C ARG A 5 19.22 8.92 17.28
N GLU A 6 19.99 9.39 16.30
CA GLU A 6 19.92 10.78 15.83
C GLU A 6 18.56 11.12 15.20
N LEU A 7 17.96 10.18 14.45
CA LEU A 7 16.61 10.35 13.90
C LEU A 7 15.52 10.48 14.99
N ARG A 8 15.59 9.66 16.05
CA ARG A 8 14.68 9.78 17.21
C ARG A 8 14.87 11.09 17.98
N GLN A 9 16.11 11.56 18.09
CA GLN A 9 16.43 12.79 18.82
C GLN A 9 16.00 14.06 18.07
N ARG A 10 16.04 14.04 16.73
CA ARG A 10 15.50 15.12 15.88
C ARG A 10 13.97 15.16 15.90
N ALA A 11 13.30 14.01 15.92
CA ALA A 11 11.84 13.94 16.04
C ALA A 11 11.34 14.42 17.41
N GLY A 12 12.06 14.12 18.49
CA GLY A 12 11.69 14.53 19.86
C GLY A 12 11.79 16.03 20.15
N ASN A 13 12.56 16.78 19.35
CA ASN A 13 12.75 18.23 19.56
C ASN A 13 11.71 19.11 18.86
N LEU A 14 10.84 18.56 18.01
CA LEU A 14 9.73 19.29 17.40
C LEU A 14 8.48 19.36 18.31
N GLY A 15 8.47 18.62 19.43
CA GLY A 15 7.34 18.58 20.39
C GLY A 15 7.44 19.52 21.59
N LYS A 16 8.40 20.47 21.60
CA LYS A 16 8.58 21.40 22.73
C LYS A 16 8.66 22.86 22.29
N LEU A 17 7.58 23.38 21.73
CA LEU A 17 7.32 24.82 21.76
C LEU A 17 5.89 25.04 22.24
N GLY A 18 5.82 25.62 23.45
CA GLY A 18 4.59 25.82 24.20
C GLY A 18 3.60 26.74 23.50
N ILE A 19 2.32 26.42 23.72
CA ILE A 19 1.17 27.23 23.36
C ILE A 19 1.11 28.44 24.31
N PRO A 20 0.84 29.65 23.79
CA PRO A 20 0.05 30.61 24.55
C PRO A 20 -1.27 30.92 23.84
N THR A 21 -2.27 31.07 24.69
CA THR A 21 -3.67 31.40 24.50
C THR A 21 -3.95 32.59 23.59
N TRP A 22 -5.06 32.47 22.86
CA TRP A 22 -5.80 33.46 22.07
C TRP A 22 -5.91 34.87 22.72
N VAL A 23 -5.63 35.92 21.95
CA VAL A 23 -6.09 37.31 22.15
C VAL A 23 -6.47 37.89 20.77
N PRO A 24 -7.64 38.53 20.57
CA PRO A 24 -8.07 38.97 19.26
C PRO A 24 -7.61 40.39 18.91
N GLY A 25 -7.20 40.57 17.66
CA GLY A 25 -7.12 41.87 16.98
C GLY A 25 -5.71 42.34 16.66
N PHE A 26 -5.19 41.97 15.49
CA PHE A 26 -4.15 42.74 14.78
C PHE A 26 -4.10 42.30 13.31
N GLN A 27 -4.15 43.24 12.36
CA GLN A 27 -3.97 42.98 10.94
C GLN A 27 -2.46 42.97 10.58
N PRO A 28 -2.00 42.16 9.61
CA PRO A 28 -0.59 42.14 9.26
C PRO A 28 -0.25 43.22 8.22
N GLU A 29 0.65 44.13 8.59
CA GLU A 29 1.45 44.91 7.65
C GLU A 29 2.68 44.11 7.21
N THR A 30 3.03 44.28 5.94
CA THR A 30 4.15 43.67 5.23
C THR A 30 5.50 44.11 5.80
N PHE A 31 6.40 43.16 6.09
CA PHE A 31 7.82 43.44 6.34
C PHE A 31 8.66 43.07 5.11
N SER A 32 9.37 44.06 4.56
CA SER A 32 10.51 43.88 3.66
C SER A 32 11.80 43.91 4.49
N LEU A 33 12.76 43.05 4.15
CA LEU A 33 14.10 43.08 4.73
C LEU A 33 15.09 43.54 3.66
N THR A 34 15.73 44.68 3.90
CA THR A 34 16.81 45.23 3.08
C THR A 34 18.14 44.71 3.62
N ILE A 35 19.00 44.19 2.73
CA ILE A 35 20.42 43.90 3.02
C ILE A 35 21.24 44.93 2.23
N HIS A 36 22.11 45.66 2.92
CA HIS A 36 23.12 46.54 2.32
C HIS A 36 24.50 45.90 2.44
N ASP A 37 25.26 45.87 1.33
CA ASP A 37 26.58 46.52 1.19
C ASP A 37 27.18 46.20 -0.20
N GLU A 38 27.24 47.21 -1.08
CA GLU A 38 28.44 47.81 -1.75
C GLU A 38 29.09 46.91 -2.84
N ILE A 39 29.43 47.32 -4.07
CA ILE A 39 30.32 48.40 -4.61
C ILE A 39 30.02 48.54 -6.16
N PRO A 40 30.64 49.45 -6.95
CA PRO A 40 30.25 50.81 -7.34
C PRO A 40 29.69 50.97 -8.78
N ALA A 41 29.19 52.18 -9.07
CA ALA A 41 28.52 52.61 -10.30
C ALA A 41 29.42 52.77 -11.55
N VAL A 42 28.86 52.43 -12.73
CA VAL A 42 29.14 53.10 -14.02
C VAL A 42 27.87 53.14 -14.90
N GLY A 43 27.34 54.35 -15.08
CA GLY A 43 26.99 54.97 -16.38
C GLY A 43 26.04 54.31 -17.40
N HIS A 44 24.99 55.09 -17.72
CA HIS A 44 24.28 55.23 -19.00
C HIS A 44 23.02 54.41 -19.31
N ASP A 45 21.89 55.14 -19.25
CA ASP A 45 20.77 55.20 -20.18
C ASP A 45 20.67 54.11 -21.26
N GLN A 46 19.65 53.27 -21.16
CA GLN A 46 18.85 52.85 -22.32
C GLN A 46 17.45 52.40 -21.86
N LYS A 47 16.43 53.08 -22.38
CA LYS A 47 15.02 52.68 -22.31
C LYS A 47 14.86 51.32 -23.00
N LEU A 48 14.57 50.25 -22.25
CA LEU A 48 14.10 48.99 -22.81
C LEU A 48 12.57 48.93 -22.73
N ILE A 49 11.94 48.99 -23.89
CA ILE A 49 10.53 48.67 -24.11
C ILE A 49 10.38 47.17 -23.92
N LEU A 50 9.69 46.75 -22.85
CA LEU A 50 9.33 45.35 -22.65
C LEU A 50 8.15 45.01 -23.58
N LEU A 51 8.47 44.40 -24.72
CA LEU A 51 7.52 43.67 -25.55
C LEU A 51 7.18 42.35 -24.84
N LEU A 52 5.97 42.26 -24.31
CA LEU A 52 5.36 41.00 -23.89
C LEU A 52 5.19 40.08 -25.11
N PRO A 53 5.71 38.85 -25.12
CA PRO A 53 5.30 37.88 -26.11
C PRO A 53 3.93 37.33 -25.71
N LEU A 54 2.94 37.62 -26.56
CA LEU A 54 1.63 36.96 -26.58
C LEU A 54 1.86 35.45 -26.76
N PHE A 55 1.49 34.66 -25.76
CA PHE A 55 1.37 33.21 -25.91
C PHE A 55 0.23 32.90 -26.89
N PRO A 56 0.44 32.11 -27.95
CA PRO A 56 -0.65 31.61 -28.75
C PRO A 56 -1.40 30.54 -27.96
N THR A 57 -2.70 30.75 -27.77
CA THR A 57 -3.67 29.73 -27.39
C THR A 57 -3.60 28.58 -28.39
N SER A 58 -2.93 27.49 -28.01
CA SER A 58 -3.05 26.21 -28.70
C SER A 58 -4.29 25.51 -28.15
N LEU A 59 -5.34 25.50 -28.97
CA LEU A 59 -6.43 24.53 -28.85
C LEU A 59 -5.81 23.15 -29.05
N TYR A 60 -5.71 22.38 -27.95
CA TYR A 60 -5.36 20.96 -28.02
C TYR A 60 -6.58 20.22 -28.59
N VAL A 61 -6.63 20.12 -29.92
CA VAL A 61 -7.55 19.23 -30.62
C VAL A 61 -6.97 17.83 -30.52
N SER A 62 -7.65 16.96 -29.78
CA SER A 62 -7.34 15.52 -29.72
C SER A 62 -7.27 14.94 -31.14
N PRO A 63 -6.19 14.25 -31.54
CA PRO A 63 -6.19 13.55 -32.81
C PRO A 63 -7.21 12.39 -32.78
N PRO A 64 -7.87 12.08 -33.90
CA PRO A 64 -8.88 11.03 -33.94
C PRO A 64 -8.21 9.67 -33.67
N PHE A 65 -8.81 8.92 -32.75
CA PHE A 65 -8.52 7.51 -32.49
C PHE A 65 -8.45 6.75 -33.83
N HIS A 66 -7.24 6.42 -34.27
CA HIS A 66 -7.06 5.35 -35.23
C HIS A 66 -7.10 4.04 -34.44
N SER A 67 -8.22 3.34 -34.59
CA SER A 67 -8.35 1.93 -34.22
C SER A 67 -7.40 1.10 -35.09
N ASN A 68 -6.12 1.07 -34.71
CA ASN A 68 -5.24 0.02 -35.19
C ASN A 68 -5.71 -1.28 -34.54
N GLY A 69 -6.39 -2.08 -35.36
CA GLY A 69 -6.91 -3.38 -34.99
C GLY A 69 -5.82 -4.22 -34.34
N TRP A 70 -5.98 -4.45 -33.05
CA TRP A 70 -5.39 -5.60 -32.38
C TRP A 70 -6.01 -6.82 -33.03
N ARG A 71 -5.33 -7.33 -34.06
CA ARG A 71 -5.52 -8.70 -34.53
C ARG A 71 -5.49 -9.57 -33.28
N HIS A 72 -6.54 -10.35 -33.07
CA HIS A 72 -6.62 -11.45 -32.12
C HIS A 72 -5.21 -12.03 -31.88
N ARG A 73 -4.58 -11.63 -30.76
CA ARG A 73 -3.57 -12.49 -30.17
C ARG A 73 -4.36 -13.74 -29.85
N ARG A 74 -4.11 -14.80 -30.62
CA ARG A 74 -4.58 -16.14 -30.28
C ARG A 74 -4.28 -16.31 -28.81
N ARG A 75 -5.28 -16.76 -28.03
CA ARG A 75 -5.08 -17.32 -26.69
C ARG A 75 -3.70 -18.00 -26.68
N PRO A 76 -2.69 -17.46 -25.98
CA PRO A 76 -1.68 -18.35 -25.45
C PRO A 76 -2.51 -19.40 -24.73
N GLN A 77 -2.31 -20.67 -25.08
CA GLN A 77 -2.95 -21.77 -24.38
C GLN A 77 -2.82 -21.43 -22.89
N ALA A 78 -3.95 -21.15 -22.22
CA ALA A 78 -3.94 -20.80 -20.82
C ALA A 78 -3.11 -21.89 -20.17
N LEU A 79 -1.91 -21.54 -19.72
CA LEU A 79 -1.18 -22.38 -18.81
C LEU A 79 -2.07 -22.36 -17.59
N SER A 80 -3.03 -23.29 -17.55
CA SER A 80 -3.66 -23.67 -16.31
C SER A 80 -2.48 -23.97 -15.41
N LEU A 81 -2.21 -23.08 -14.45
CA LEU A 81 -1.32 -23.42 -13.37
C LEU A 81 -1.87 -24.73 -12.82
N GLU A 82 -1.18 -25.84 -13.07
CA GLU A 82 -1.41 -27.03 -12.28
C GLU A 82 -1.05 -26.59 -10.86
N VAL A 83 -2.09 -26.39 -10.05
CA VAL A 83 -1.99 -26.11 -8.63
C VAL A 83 -1.14 -27.23 -8.02
N THR A 84 0.15 -26.95 -7.83
CA THR A 84 1.16 -27.95 -7.48
C THR A 84 1.83 -27.52 -6.20
N GLY A 85 1.26 -27.97 -5.09
CA GLY A 85 1.84 -27.76 -3.77
C GLY A 85 0.81 -27.97 -2.67
N LYS A 86 0.93 -29.07 -1.93
CA LYS A 86 0.33 -29.13 -0.59
C LYS A 86 1.29 -28.39 0.34
N VAL A 87 0.94 -27.16 0.72
CA VAL A 87 1.60 -26.50 1.86
C VAL A 87 1.16 -27.27 3.10
N THR A 88 2.07 -28.02 3.72
CA THR A 88 1.77 -28.70 4.99
C THR A 88 1.84 -27.68 6.11
N ALA A 89 0.71 -27.07 6.44
CA ALA A 89 0.57 -26.24 7.62
C ALA A 89 0.78 -27.08 8.90
N GLY A 90 1.36 -26.47 9.93
CA GLY A 90 1.48 -27.09 11.26
C GLY A 90 0.15 -27.14 12.05
N LYS A 91 -0.95 -26.67 11.46
CA LYS A 91 -2.31 -26.56 12.01
C LYS A 91 -3.34 -27.00 10.96
N ALA A 92 -4.56 -27.38 11.38
CA ALA A 92 -5.63 -27.72 10.43
C ALA A 92 -6.13 -26.47 9.67
N GLU A 93 -6.64 -26.64 8.45
CA GLU A 93 -7.12 -25.52 7.62
C GLU A 93 -8.23 -24.71 8.32
N GLU A 94 -9.06 -25.36 9.13
CA GLU A 94 -10.17 -24.76 9.87
C GLU A 94 -9.73 -23.89 11.06
N GLU A 95 -8.47 -24.03 11.50
CA GLU A 95 -7.91 -23.23 12.59
C GLU A 95 -7.45 -21.83 12.14
N PHE A 96 -7.17 -21.67 10.84
CA PHE A 96 -6.74 -20.39 10.27
C PHE A 96 -7.90 -19.41 10.15
N ARG A 97 -7.59 -18.12 10.34
CA ARG A 97 -8.55 -17.00 10.22
C ARG A 97 -9.75 -17.16 11.15
N ASN A 98 -9.51 -17.65 12.36
CA ASN A 98 -10.58 -17.76 13.36
C ASN A 98 -10.92 -16.40 13.99
N TYR A 99 -12.01 -15.80 13.50
CA TYR A 99 -12.56 -14.54 14.00
C TYR A 99 -13.62 -14.68 15.09
N LYS A 100 -13.77 -15.86 15.73
CA LYS A 100 -14.82 -16.09 16.75
C LYS A 100 -14.28 -16.16 18.18
N ASP A 101 -13.21 -16.92 18.40
CA ASP A 101 -12.76 -17.30 19.75
C ASP A 101 -11.24 -17.49 19.86
N SER A 102 -10.46 -16.72 19.10
CA SER A 102 -9.00 -16.69 19.24
C SER A 102 -8.53 -15.82 20.43
N ASP A 103 -7.33 -16.11 20.95
CA ASP A 103 -6.70 -15.30 22.01
C ASP A 103 -6.48 -13.83 21.60
N ARG A 104 -6.44 -13.56 20.30
CA ARG A 104 -6.28 -12.22 19.71
C ARG A 104 -7.61 -11.55 19.33
N HIS A 105 -8.75 -12.21 19.56
CA HIS A 105 -10.05 -11.77 19.05
C HIS A 105 -10.37 -10.30 19.40
N ALA A 106 -10.19 -9.88 20.65
CA ALA A 106 -10.48 -8.50 21.06
C ALA A 106 -9.64 -7.44 20.31
N LEU A 107 -8.35 -7.74 20.06
CA LEU A 107 -7.45 -6.87 19.31
C LEU A 107 -7.89 -6.78 17.84
N VAL A 108 -8.16 -7.94 17.22
CA VAL A 108 -8.58 -8.05 15.82
C VAL A 108 -9.95 -7.39 15.59
N THR A 109 -10.92 -7.61 16.48
CA THR A 109 -12.23 -6.95 16.43
C THR A 109 -12.09 -5.43 16.53
N ARG A 110 -11.25 -4.93 17.45
CA ARG A 110 -10.98 -3.49 17.57
C ARG A 110 -10.34 -2.93 16.31
N HIS A 111 -9.37 -3.64 15.72
CA HIS A 111 -8.73 -3.27 14.47
C HIS A 111 -9.77 -3.09 13.35
N TYR A 112 -10.58 -4.11 13.07
CA TYR A 112 -11.55 -4.05 11.98
C TYR A 112 -12.70 -3.08 12.25
N ALA A 113 -13.11 -2.86 13.52
CA ALA A 113 -14.09 -1.83 13.86
C ALA A 113 -13.59 -0.43 13.51
N LEU A 114 -12.33 -0.12 13.84
CA LEU A 114 -11.70 1.17 13.51
C LEU A 114 -11.46 1.29 12.00
N MET A 115 -10.98 0.22 11.36
CA MET A 115 -10.77 0.17 9.92
C MET A 115 -12.08 0.50 9.20
N ARG A 116 -13.17 -0.19 9.58
CA ARG A 116 -14.48 0.01 8.96
C ARG A 116 -14.99 1.44 9.12
N LYS A 117 -14.84 2.01 10.31
CA LYS A 117 -15.30 3.38 10.59
C LYS A 117 -14.55 4.44 9.78
N ASN A 118 -13.25 4.27 9.56
CA ASN A 118 -12.38 5.35 9.09
C ASN A 118 -11.95 5.22 7.61
N GLN A 119 -11.96 4.01 7.04
CA GLN A 119 -11.62 3.79 5.63
C GLN A 119 -12.74 4.28 4.72
N THR A 120 -12.59 5.51 4.24
CA THR A 120 -13.52 6.22 3.36
C THR A 120 -12.81 6.59 2.06
N VAL A 121 -13.56 7.02 1.04
CA VAL A 121 -12.97 7.58 -0.20
C VAL A 121 -12.04 8.75 0.14
N ALA A 122 -12.46 9.64 1.04
CA ALA A 122 -11.67 10.80 1.46
C ALA A 122 -10.39 10.40 2.19
N PHE A 123 -10.43 9.36 3.02
CA PHE A 123 -9.24 8.83 3.68
C PHE A 123 -8.26 8.20 2.68
N GLN A 124 -8.77 7.42 1.71
CA GLN A 124 -7.93 6.85 0.66
C GLN A 124 -7.21 7.95 -0.14
N GLU A 125 -7.91 9.02 -0.50
CA GLU A 125 -7.32 10.16 -1.23
C GLU A 125 -6.28 10.90 -0.38
N LYS A 126 -6.55 11.08 0.91
CA LYS A 126 -5.59 11.66 1.86
C LYS A 126 -4.30 10.85 1.89
N MET A 127 -4.40 9.53 1.98
CA MET A 127 -3.22 8.66 2.05
C MET A 127 -2.47 8.59 0.71
N GLN A 128 -3.18 8.56 -0.42
CA GLN A 128 -2.56 8.67 -1.75
C GLN A 128 -1.77 9.98 -1.89
N ALA A 129 -2.31 11.10 -1.38
CA ALA A 129 -1.60 12.38 -1.39
C ALA A 129 -0.39 12.39 -0.43
N LYS A 130 -0.49 11.69 0.70
CA LYS A 130 0.59 11.57 1.70
C LYS A 130 1.77 10.75 1.19
N TYR A 131 1.52 9.63 0.52
CA TYR A 131 2.55 8.65 0.16
C TYR A 131 2.87 8.55 -1.33
N GLY A 132 2.00 9.05 -2.22
CA GLY A 132 2.13 8.85 -3.67
C GLY A 132 3.35 9.50 -4.33
N SER A 133 4.09 10.36 -3.62
CA SER A 133 5.37 10.91 -4.08
C SER A 133 6.59 10.06 -3.71
N PHE A 134 6.43 9.05 -2.84
CA PHE A 134 7.51 8.17 -2.35
C PHE A 134 8.77 8.93 -1.93
N SER A 135 8.56 10.05 -1.24
CA SER A 135 9.60 11.00 -0.86
C SER A 135 10.00 10.89 0.61
N ASN A 136 9.52 9.88 1.34
CA ASN A 136 9.77 9.74 2.76
C ASN A 136 11.23 9.36 3.02
N THR A 137 11.78 8.44 2.23
CA THR A 137 13.19 8.06 2.32
C THR A 137 13.67 7.28 1.09
N LYS A 138 14.98 7.04 1.01
CA LYS A 138 15.59 6.08 0.08
C LYS A 138 16.23 4.93 0.84
N MET A 139 15.74 3.72 0.61
CA MET A 139 16.19 2.51 1.29
C MET A 139 16.34 1.35 0.31
N THR A 140 17.29 0.47 0.59
CA THR A 140 17.35 -0.88 0.02
C THR A 140 16.21 -1.74 0.57
N VAL A 141 15.90 -2.84 -0.10
CA VAL A 141 14.94 -3.84 0.41
C VAL A 141 15.38 -4.39 1.78
N TRP A 142 16.68 -4.60 2.01
CA TRP A 142 17.19 -5.02 3.32
C TRP A 142 16.90 -4.01 4.43
N GLU A 143 17.17 -2.72 4.19
CA GLU A 143 16.92 -1.65 5.17
C GLU A 143 15.43 -1.58 5.54
N ALA A 144 14.54 -1.70 4.55
CA ALA A 144 13.10 -1.73 4.77
C ALA A 144 12.64 -3.01 5.49
N PHE A 145 13.17 -4.18 5.11
CA PHE A 145 12.89 -5.47 5.73
C PHE A 145 13.31 -5.48 7.21
N ALA A 146 14.51 -4.97 7.51
CA ALA A 146 15.02 -4.86 8.87
C ALA A 146 14.21 -3.89 9.74
N ALA A 147 13.62 -2.85 9.14
CA ALA A 147 12.75 -1.92 9.87
C ALA A 147 11.51 -2.61 10.44
N LEU A 148 10.95 -3.60 9.73
CA LEU A 148 9.76 -4.36 10.15
C LEU A 148 10.03 -5.36 11.28
N LYS A 149 11.26 -5.41 11.83
CA LYS A 149 11.62 -6.37 12.87
C LYS A 149 10.79 -6.29 14.15
N GLY A 150 10.31 -5.10 14.49
CA GLY A 150 9.49 -4.87 15.68
C GLY A 150 7.98 -4.85 15.42
N TYR A 151 7.56 -4.97 14.16
CA TYR A 151 6.16 -4.85 13.78
C TYR A 151 5.43 -6.20 13.97
N VAL A 152 4.33 -6.17 14.72
CA VAL A 152 3.42 -7.30 14.92
C VAL A 152 2.04 -6.86 14.44
N ASP A 153 1.47 -7.59 13.49
CA ASP A 153 0.21 -7.24 12.85
C ASP A 153 -0.97 -7.47 13.82
N SER A 154 -1.72 -6.42 14.12
CA SER A 154 -2.90 -6.45 15.00
C SER A 154 -4.16 -7.01 14.35
N SER A 155 -4.20 -7.12 13.01
CA SER A 155 -5.34 -7.66 12.25
C SER A 155 -5.31 -9.19 12.15
N ASP A 156 -4.14 -9.80 12.32
CA ASP A 156 -3.93 -11.23 12.08
C ASP A 156 -4.38 -12.08 13.30
N PRO A 157 -5.41 -12.93 13.19
CA PRO A 157 -5.78 -13.80 14.29
C PRO A 157 -4.78 -14.96 14.51
N ASP A 158 -3.92 -15.26 13.52
CA ASP A 158 -3.17 -16.51 13.45
C ASP A 158 -1.73 -16.43 13.98
N SER A 159 -1.12 -15.24 13.98
CA SER A 159 0.30 -15.06 14.30
C SER A 159 0.59 -13.80 15.12
N SER A 160 1.27 -13.96 16.26
CA SER A 160 1.85 -12.86 17.03
C SER A 160 3.35 -12.66 16.76
N LEU A 161 3.88 -13.30 15.71
CA LEU A 161 5.30 -13.21 15.36
C LEU A 161 5.60 -11.89 14.63
N PRO A 162 6.86 -11.42 14.65
CA PRO A 162 7.28 -10.29 13.84
C PRO A 162 7.01 -10.54 12.35
N ASN A 163 6.49 -9.53 11.66
CA ASN A 163 6.08 -9.64 10.26
C ASN A 163 7.23 -9.97 9.29
N LEU A 164 8.48 -9.68 9.69
CA LEU A 164 9.68 -10.08 8.94
C LEU A 164 9.78 -11.61 8.79
N GLU A 165 9.38 -12.36 9.82
CA GLU A 165 9.47 -13.82 9.85
C GLU A 165 8.41 -14.40 8.92
N HIS A 166 7.21 -13.81 8.94
CA HIS A 166 6.11 -14.15 8.03
C HIS A 166 6.51 -14.00 6.55
N MET A 167 7.09 -12.85 6.17
CA MET A 167 7.53 -12.63 4.77
C MET A 167 8.53 -13.68 4.28
N LEU A 168 9.50 -14.09 5.13
CA LEU A 168 10.43 -15.16 4.77
C LEU A 168 9.78 -16.55 4.75
N GLN A 169 8.83 -16.82 5.65
CA GLN A 169 8.06 -18.08 5.62
C GLN A 169 7.28 -18.21 4.31
N THR A 170 6.60 -17.15 3.89
CA THR A 170 5.87 -17.11 2.61
C THR A 170 6.83 -17.32 1.44
N ALA A 171 7.94 -16.58 1.41
CA ALA A 171 8.93 -16.71 0.34
C ALA A 171 9.56 -18.12 0.26
N GLU A 172 9.88 -18.74 1.40
CA GLU A 172 10.44 -20.09 1.46
C GLU A 172 9.41 -21.15 1.09
N GLY A 173 8.14 -20.97 1.45
CA GLY A 173 7.04 -21.85 1.03
C GLY A 173 6.88 -21.85 -0.50
N ILE A 174 6.87 -20.66 -1.10
CA ILE A 174 6.82 -20.49 -2.57
C ILE A 174 8.05 -21.13 -3.23
N ARG A 175 9.25 -20.94 -2.65
CA ARG A 175 10.48 -21.55 -3.14
C ARG A 175 10.45 -23.07 -3.07
N ALA A 176 9.97 -23.63 -1.95
CA ALA A 176 9.87 -25.08 -1.75
C ALA A 176 8.87 -25.73 -2.71
N ALA A 177 7.83 -25.01 -3.12
CA ALA A 177 6.88 -25.45 -4.16
C ALA A 177 7.45 -25.37 -5.59
N GLY A 178 8.65 -24.81 -5.78
CA GLY A 178 9.32 -24.77 -7.09
C GLY A 178 8.83 -23.65 -8.00
N HIS A 179 8.15 -22.64 -7.46
CA HIS A 179 7.75 -21.45 -8.22
C HIS A 179 8.96 -20.60 -8.65
N PRO A 180 8.81 -19.79 -9.73
CA PRO A 180 9.89 -18.95 -10.24
C PRO A 180 10.36 -17.89 -9.23
N ASP A 181 11.57 -17.39 -9.43
CA ASP A 181 12.24 -16.44 -8.51
C ASP A 181 11.46 -15.13 -8.30
N TRP A 182 10.81 -14.59 -9.33
CA TRP A 182 9.94 -13.41 -9.17
C TRP A 182 8.75 -13.66 -8.24
N PHE A 183 8.24 -14.89 -8.17
CA PHE A 183 7.11 -15.23 -7.29
C PHE A 183 7.60 -15.40 -5.85
N GLN A 184 8.79 -16.01 -5.67
CA GLN A 184 9.43 -16.07 -4.36
C GLN A 184 9.70 -14.66 -3.81
N LEU A 185 10.15 -13.75 -4.68
CA LEU A 185 10.33 -12.34 -4.35
C LEU A 185 9.01 -11.68 -3.93
N VAL A 186 7.90 -11.92 -4.63
CA VAL A 186 6.58 -11.43 -4.21
C VAL A 186 6.26 -11.91 -2.79
N GLY A 187 6.55 -13.17 -2.46
CA GLY A 187 6.46 -13.69 -1.09
C GLY A 187 7.26 -12.88 -0.08
N LEU A 188 8.48 -12.50 -0.41
CA LEU A 188 9.32 -11.68 0.47
C LEU A 188 8.79 -10.25 0.61
N LEU A 189 8.21 -9.69 -0.44
CA LEU A 189 7.85 -8.28 -0.51
C LEU A 189 6.44 -7.98 -0.01
N HIS A 190 5.46 -8.87 -0.17
CA HIS A 190 4.01 -8.57 -0.14
C HIS A 190 3.56 -7.67 1.02
N ASP A 191 4.15 -7.86 2.19
CA ASP A 191 3.78 -7.20 3.43
C ASP A 191 4.66 -5.98 3.78
N MET A 192 5.68 -5.68 2.97
CA MET A 192 6.62 -4.61 3.24
C MET A 192 5.98 -3.22 3.25
N GLY A 193 4.79 -3.08 2.66
CA GLY A 193 4.02 -1.84 2.72
C GLY A 193 3.59 -1.44 4.13
N LYS A 194 3.65 -2.35 5.10
CA LYS A 194 3.42 -2.05 6.53
C LYS A 194 4.44 -1.04 7.08
N ILE A 195 5.59 -0.84 6.40
CA ILE A 195 6.64 0.13 6.76
C ILE A 195 6.14 1.57 6.91
N GLN A 196 4.97 1.89 6.35
CA GLN A 196 4.29 3.17 6.52
C GLN A 196 4.20 3.62 7.98
N TYR A 197 4.18 2.68 8.94
CA TYR A 197 4.17 2.99 10.38
C TYR A 197 5.37 3.87 10.83
N LEU A 198 6.51 3.84 10.13
CA LEU A 198 7.66 4.69 10.43
C LEU A 198 7.37 6.19 10.25
N TRP A 199 6.43 6.51 9.38
CA TRP A 199 6.00 7.89 9.03
C TRP A 199 4.52 8.09 9.34
N GLY A 200 3.92 7.13 10.05
CA GLY A 200 2.53 7.10 10.41
C GLY A 200 2.24 8.03 11.58
N HIS A 201 0.96 8.42 11.69
CA HIS A 201 0.46 9.12 12.86
C HIS A 201 -0.70 8.33 13.48
N PRO A 202 -0.89 8.38 14.82
CA PRO A 202 -1.98 7.66 15.48
C PRO A 202 -3.38 8.00 14.92
N GLU A 203 -3.62 9.26 14.56
CA GLU A 203 -4.88 9.71 13.96
C GLU A 203 -5.16 9.10 12.57
N ASP A 204 -4.12 8.62 11.89
CA ASP A 204 -4.23 7.92 10.61
C ASP A 204 -4.37 6.41 10.79
N GLY A 205 -4.35 5.88 12.01
CA GLY A 205 -4.36 4.43 12.24
C GLY A 205 -3.08 3.74 11.78
N GLN A 206 -1.94 4.42 11.94
CA GLN A 206 -0.63 3.94 11.51
C GLN A 206 0.36 3.82 12.68
N GLU A 207 -0.12 3.45 13.87
CA GLU A 207 0.70 3.23 15.05
C GLU A 207 1.21 1.78 15.09
N GLY A 208 2.41 1.55 14.55
CA GLY A 208 3.03 0.21 14.39
C GLY A 208 3.54 -0.47 15.65
N THR A 209 2.84 -0.31 16.78
CA THR A 209 3.08 -1.06 18.03
C THR A 209 2.05 -2.17 18.17
N ALA A 210 2.36 -3.26 18.89
CA ALA A 210 1.49 -4.44 18.97
C ALA A 210 0.05 -4.14 19.46
N ASP A 211 -0.11 -3.13 20.31
CA ASP A 211 -1.40 -2.70 20.87
C ASP A 211 -1.93 -1.39 20.23
N GLY A 212 -1.20 -0.84 19.26
CA GLY A 212 -1.52 0.42 18.60
C GLY A 212 -2.63 0.30 17.56
N ASP A 213 -3.16 1.45 17.16
CA ASP A 213 -4.12 1.54 16.06
C ASP A 213 -3.40 1.39 14.72
N GLN A 214 -3.49 0.19 14.12
CA GLN A 214 -2.84 -0.16 12.83
C GLN A 214 -3.85 -0.32 11.67
N TRP A 215 -5.07 0.20 11.81
CA TRP A 215 -6.18 -0.04 10.88
C TRP A 215 -5.99 0.53 9.46
N ALA A 216 -4.92 1.27 9.21
CA ALA A 216 -4.51 1.72 7.88
C ALA A 216 -3.14 1.17 7.45
N LEU A 217 -2.69 0.08 8.07
CA LEU A 217 -1.42 -0.60 7.75
C LEU A 217 -1.60 -2.03 7.27
N GLY A 218 -2.57 -2.76 7.82
CA GLY A 218 -2.84 -4.17 7.50
C GLY A 218 -4.33 -4.50 7.58
N GLY A 219 -4.66 -5.78 7.43
CA GLY A 219 -6.03 -6.30 7.48
C GLY A 219 -6.71 -6.42 6.12
N ASP A 220 -7.81 -7.18 6.09
CA ASP A 220 -8.57 -7.43 4.86
C ASP A 220 -9.08 -6.13 4.24
N THR A 221 -8.81 -5.95 2.94
CA THR A 221 -9.23 -4.78 2.17
C THR A 221 -10.56 -5.03 1.46
N TRP A 222 -11.18 -3.93 1.04
CA TRP A 222 -12.42 -3.91 0.25
C TRP A 222 -12.41 -2.67 -0.65
N VAL A 223 -13.29 -2.63 -1.65
CA VAL A 223 -13.43 -1.45 -2.53
C VAL A 223 -14.16 -0.32 -1.78
N VAL A 224 -13.52 0.84 -1.61
CA VAL A 224 -14.16 2.04 -1.02
C VAL A 224 -14.94 2.80 -2.08
N GLY A 225 -15.95 3.59 -1.69
CA GLY A 225 -16.74 4.39 -2.65
C GLY A 225 -17.80 3.60 -3.42
N CYS A 226 -18.03 2.34 -3.07
CA CYS A 226 -19.24 1.58 -3.36
C CYS A 226 -19.68 0.83 -2.09
N LYS A 227 -20.85 0.17 -2.16
CA LYS A 227 -21.40 -0.59 -1.04
C LYS A 227 -20.37 -1.61 -0.53
N ILE A 228 -20.13 -1.58 0.77
CA ILE A 228 -19.29 -2.56 1.44
C ILE A 228 -20.04 -3.91 1.48
N PRO A 229 -19.45 -5.02 0.97
CA PRO A 229 -20.09 -6.33 1.02
C PRO A 229 -20.31 -6.83 2.45
N ASP A 230 -21.33 -7.67 2.66
CA ASP A 230 -21.58 -8.32 3.96
C ASP A 230 -20.67 -9.53 4.20
N SER A 231 -19.87 -9.91 3.21
CA SER A 231 -18.92 -11.03 3.28
C SER A 231 -17.55 -10.65 3.86
N VAL A 232 -17.33 -9.36 4.11
CA VAL A 232 -16.17 -8.82 4.83
C VAL A 232 -16.14 -9.32 6.28
N VAL A 233 -14.97 -9.27 6.92
CA VAL A 233 -14.82 -9.56 8.35
C VAL A 233 -15.60 -8.52 9.19
N PHE A 234 -16.37 -9.01 10.16
CA PHE A 234 -17.27 -8.25 11.05
C PHE A 234 -18.21 -7.26 10.30
N PRO A 235 -19.14 -7.77 9.46
CA PRO A 235 -20.02 -6.94 8.64
C PRO A 235 -20.97 -6.06 9.47
N GLU A 236 -21.21 -6.37 10.75
CA GLU A 236 -21.97 -5.52 11.68
C GLU A 236 -21.39 -4.11 11.82
N TYR A 237 -20.09 -3.92 11.52
CA TYR A 237 -19.48 -2.59 11.53
C TYR A 237 -19.74 -1.81 10.25
N ASN A 238 -20.27 -2.39 9.17
CA ASN A 238 -20.47 -1.71 7.88
C ASN A 238 -21.27 -0.41 8.05
N SER A 239 -22.28 -0.42 8.92
CA SER A 239 -23.12 0.75 9.21
C SER A 239 -22.39 1.88 9.96
N THR A 240 -21.19 1.64 10.48
CA THR A 240 -20.38 2.65 11.17
C THR A 240 -19.56 3.51 10.22
N ASN A 241 -19.40 3.07 8.96
CA ASN A 241 -18.68 3.82 7.94
C ASN A 241 -19.57 4.96 7.42
N PRO A 242 -19.12 6.23 7.47
CA PRO A 242 -19.94 7.36 7.03
C PRO A 242 -20.29 7.31 5.53
N ASP A 243 -19.43 6.70 4.68
CA ASP A 243 -19.70 6.56 3.25
C ASP A 243 -20.93 5.66 2.99
N MET A 244 -21.28 4.75 3.91
CA MET A 244 -22.48 3.90 3.77
C MET A 244 -23.80 4.65 4.00
N SER A 245 -23.73 5.89 4.47
CA SER A 245 -24.89 6.81 4.54
C SER A 245 -24.93 7.82 3.39
N ASP A 246 -23.93 7.82 2.51
CA ASP A 246 -23.81 8.74 1.39
C ASP A 246 -24.30 8.08 0.09
N SER A 247 -25.29 8.67 -0.57
CA SER A 247 -25.87 8.13 -1.81
C SER A 247 -24.88 8.01 -2.97
N ARG A 248 -23.73 8.71 -2.91
CA ARG A 248 -22.65 8.59 -3.90
C ARG A 248 -21.91 7.26 -3.80
N TYR A 249 -21.91 6.64 -2.61
CA TYR A 249 -21.07 5.47 -2.30
C TYR A 249 -21.89 4.27 -1.81
N SER A 250 -23.10 4.47 -1.31
CA SER A 250 -23.87 3.40 -0.65
C SER A 250 -24.56 2.41 -1.61
N THR A 251 -24.45 2.60 -2.92
CA THR A 251 -25.01 1.68 -3.94
C THR A 251 -23.99 0.63 -4.37
N ASP A 252 -24.43 -0.45 -5.01
CA ASP A 252 -23.56 -1.57 -5.39
C ASP A 252 -22.35 -1.14 -6.22
N SER A 253 -22.51 -0.19 -7.15
CA SER A 253 -21.40 0.38 -7.92
C SER A 253 -20.88 1.71 -7.36
N GLY A 254 -21.66 2.41 -6.52
CA GLY A 254 -21.29 3.70 -5.94
C GLY A 254 -20.79 4.69 -6.99
N MET A 255 -19.54 5.12 -6.84
CA MET A 255 -18.89 6.07 -7.75
C MET A 255 -18.26 5.43 -9.01
N TYR A 256 -18.38 4.11 -9.18
CA TYR A 256 -17.75 3.37 -10.26
C TYR A 256 -18.71 3.05 -11.40
N GLU A 257 -18.17 3.06 -12.62
CA GLU A 257 -18.86 2.47 -13.76
C GLU A 257 -18.82 0.93 -13.67
N PRO A 258 -19.92 0.24 -14.02
CA PRO A 258 -19.92 -1.22 -14.12
C PRO A 258 -18.80 -1.73 -15.05
N HIS A 259 -18.15 -2.82 -14.66
CA HIS A 259 -17.06 -3.45 -15.41
C HIS A 259 -15.86 -2.53 -15.73
N CYS A 260 -15.63 -1.50 -14.91
CA CYS A 260 -14.49 -0.60 -15.11
C CYS A 260 -13.12 -1.27 -14.86
N GLY A 261 -13.09 -2.43 -14.20
CA GLY A 261 -11.90 -3.22 -13.94
C GLY A 261 -11.11 -2.75 -12.71
N PHE A 262 -10.44 -3.68 -12.03
CA PHE A 262 -9.88 -3.43 -10.69
C PHE A 262 -8.80 -2.36 -10.67
N LYS A 263 -8.07 -2.19 -11.78
CA LYS A 263 -7.08 -1.12 -11.93
C LYS A 263 -7.64 0.29 -11.72
N ASN A 264 -8.96 0.47 -11.93
CA ASN A 264 -9.67 1.75 -11.79
C ASN A 264 -10.41 1.88 -10.45
N LEU A 265 -10.36 0.86 -9.60
CA LEU A 265 -10.98 0.86 -8.29
C LEU A 265 -10.05 1.45 -7.24
N LYS A 266 -10.63 1.93 -6.14
CA LYS A 266 -9.90 2.32 -4.93
C LYS A 266 -10.20 1.29 -3.87
N PHE A 267 -9.16 0.66 -3.37
CA PHE A 267 -9.27 -0.25 -2.23
C PHE A 267 -9.04 0.54 -0.93
N ALA A 268 -9.56 0.02 0.17
CA ALA A 268 -9.22 0.50 1.51
C ALA A 268 -7.70 0.61 1.64
N TRP A 269 -7.21 1.75 2.13
CA TRP A 269 -5.79 2.05 2.12
C TRP A 269 -5.04 1.16 3.12
N GLY A 270 -3.93 0.58 2.69
CA GLY A 270 -3.10 -0.30 3.51
C GLY A 270 -1.76 -0.60 2.84
N HIS A 271 -1.12 -1.68 3.27
CA HIS A 271 0.17 -2.12 2.73
C HIS A 271 0.09 -2.55 1.27
N ASP A 272 -1.00 -3.19 0.83
CA ASP A 272 -1.23 -3.62 -0.55
C ASP A 272 -1.05 -2.46 -1.56
N GLU A 273 -1.89 -1.42 -1.45
CA GLU A 273 -1.91 -0.32 -2.41
C GLU A 273 -0.62 0.50 -2.34
N TYR A 274 -0.12 0.78 -1.12
CA TYR A 274 1.14 1.51 -0.96
C TYR A 274 2.30 0.78 -1.63
N LEU A 275 2.46 -0.53 -1.38
CA LEU A 275 3.57 -1.29 -1.92
C LEU A 275 3.45 -1.46 -3.43
N TYR A 276 2.25 -1.75 -3.94
CA TYR A 276 2.01 -1.80 -5.39
C TYR A 276 2.43 -0.49 -6.06
N GLN A 277 1.96 0.65 -5.56
CA GLN A 277 2.29 1.96 -6.13
C GLN A 277 3.79 2.25 -6.00
N MET A 278 4.43 1.88 -4.88
CA MET A 278 5.87 2.03 -4.69
C MET A 278 6.67 1.24 -5.73
N LEU A 279 6.29 -0.01 -5.98
CA LEU A 279 6.96 -0.88 -6.95
C LEU A 279 6.78 -0.37 -8.40
N LYS A 280 5.61 0.20 -8.72
CA LYS A 280 5.39 0.88 -10.01
C LYS A 280 6.22 2.17 -10.12
N PHE A 281 6.27 2.99 -9.07
CA PHE A 281 7.01 4.24 -9.04
C PHE A 281 8.52 4.04 -9.23
N ASN A 282 9.06 2.96 -8.66
CA ASN A 282 10.47 2.59 -8.81
C ASN A 282 10.77 1.78 -10.10
N GLU A 283 9.79 1.64 -11.01
CA GLU A 283 9.96 0.96 -12.30
C GLU A 283 10.55 -0.46 -12.17
N THR A 284 10.14 -1.19 -11.13
CA THR A 284 10.62 -2.56 -10.90
C THR A 284 10.23 -3.50 -12.04
N THR A 285 10.99 -4.58 -12.24
CA THR A 285 10.75 -5.54 -13.34
C THR A 285 9.91 -6.74 -12.91
N ILE A 286 9.17 -6.61 -11.80
CA ILE A 286 8.21 -7.63 -11.34
C ILE A 286 7.07 -7.72 -12.38
N PRO A 287 6.67 -8.92 -12.81
CA PRO A 287 5.61 -9.09 -13.79
C PRO A 287 4.24 -8.64 -13.24
N GLU A 288 3.29 -8.35 -14.12
CA GLU A 288 1.96 -7.82 -13.75
C GLU A 288 1.19 -8.76 -12.81
N GLU A 289 1.36 -10.08 -12.98
CA GLU A 289 0.83 -11.10 -12.08
C GLU A 289 1.37 -10.93 -10.65
N GLY A 290 2.68 -10.66 -10.52
CA GLY A 290 3.34 -10.38 -9.25
C GLY A 290 2.81 -9.11 -8.58
N LEU A 291 2.63 -8.06 -9.36
CA LEU A 291 2.07 -6.80 -8.90
C LEU A 291 0.61 -6.93 -8.47
N ALA A 292 -0.19 -7.73 -9.18
CA ALA A 292 -1.57 -8.03 -8.82
C ALA A 292 -1.68 -8.83 -7.52
N MET A 293 -0.81 -9.83 -7.33
CA MET A 293 -0.71 -10.55 -6.06
C MET A 293 -0.44 -9.59 -4.90
N ILE A 294 0.54 -8.69 -5.03
CA ILE A 294 0.81 -7.68 -3.99
C ILE A 294 -0.38 -6.75 -3.76
N ARG A 295 -1.00 -6.25 -4.82
CA ARG A 295 -2.06 -5.23 -4.72
C ARG A 295 -3.38 -5.76 -4.14
N TYR A 296 -3.64 -7.06 -4.27
CA TYR A 296 -4.97 -7.62 -3.99
C TYR A 296 -4.96 -8.79 -3.01
N HIS A 297 -3.81 -9.19 -2.44
CA HIS A 297 -3.74 -10.32 -1.52
C HIS A 297 -4.53 -10.14 -0.22
N SER A 298 -4.81 -8.89 0.18
CA SER A 298 -5.67 -8.62 1.34
C SER A 298 -7.16 -8.55 0.98
N CYS A 299 -7.53 -8.60 -0.31
CA CYS A 299 -8.92 -8.44 -0.74
C CYS A 299 -9.72 -9.76 -0.68
N TYR A 300 -9.81 -10.34 0.52
CA TYR A 300 -10.55 -11.58 0.76
C TYR A 300 -12.01 -11.58 0.26
N PRO A 301 -12.76 -10.46 0.32
CA PRO A 301 -14.08 -10.40 -0.31
C PRO A 301 -14.05 -10.78 -1.79
N TRP A 302 -13.01 -10.40 -2.52
CA TRP A 302 -12.83 -10.80 -3.91
C TRP A 302 -12.34 -12.23 -4.04
N HIS A 303 -11.11 -12.52 -3.62
CA HIS A 303 -10.46 -13.79 -3.98
C HIS A 303 -11.02 -14.99 -3.20
N ASN A 304 -11.63 -14.80 -2.02
CA ASN A 304 -12.28 -15.89 -1.27
C ASN A 304 -13.81 -15.90 -1.43
N LYS A 305 -14.45 -14.73 -1.36
CA LYS A 305 -15.93 -14.62 -1.32
C LYS A 305 -16.57 -14.34 -2.68
N LYS A 306 -15.77 -14.09 -3.73
CA LYS A 306 -16.21 -13.86 -5.12
C LYS A 306 -17.09 -12.61 -5.28
N GLU A 307 -16.86 -11.59 -4.45
CA GLU A 307 -17.49 -10.28 -4.56
C GLU A 307 -16.98 -9.49 -5.78
N TYR A 308 -17.63 -8.35 -6.05
CA TYR A 308 -17.21 -7.35 -7.05
C TYR A 308 -17.26 -7.77 -8.52
N LYS A 309 -17.91 -8.88 -8.87
CA LYS A 309 -18.06 -9.33 -10.27
C LYS A 309 -18.64 -8.27 -11.21
N HIS A 310 -19.51 -7.39 -10.72
CA HIS A 310 -20.10 -6.29 -11.47
C HIS A 310 -19.13 -5.14 -11.76
N LEU A 311 -17.95 -5.12 -11.12
CA LEU A 311 -16.88 -4.15 -11.34
C LEU A 311 -15.67 -4.76 -12.07
N MET A 312 -15.56 -6.09 -12.13
CA MET A 312 -14.48 -6.80 -12.81
C MET A 312 -14.53 -6.60 -14.34
N SER A 313 -13.33 -6.51 -14.91
CA SER A 313 -13.03 -6.64 -16.34
C SER A 313 -12.53 -8.05 -16.68
N GLU A 314 -12.40 -8.39 -17.97
CA GLU A 314 -11.90 -9.71 -18.40
C GLU A 314 -10.47 -9.98 -17.88
N ASP A 315 -9.61 -8.97 -17.85
CA ASP A 315 -8.23 -9.09 -17.35
C ASP A 315 -8.17 -9.47 -15.86
N ASP A 316 -9.18 -9.07 -15.07
CA ASP A 316 -9.21 -9.35 -13.62
C ASP A 316 -9.48 -10.84 -13.34
N GLU A 317 -10.18 -11.55 -14.23
CA GLU A 317 -10.38 -13.00 -14.09
C GLU A 317 -9.06 -13.78 -14.22
N GLU A 318 -8.17 -13.34 -15.11
CA GLU A 318 -6.86 -13.98 -15.31
C GLU A 318 -5.93 -13.76 -14.11
N LEU A 319 -6.02 -12.59 -13.45
CA LEU A 319 -5.21 -12.27 -12.28
C LEU A 319 -5.68 -13.01 -11.00
N LEU A 320 -6.96 -13.39 -10.93
CA LEU A 320 -7.53 -14.06 -9.76
C LEU A 320 -6.83 -15.38 -9.45
N ASP A 321 -6.47 -16.17 -10.47
CA ASP A 321 -5.79 -17.46 -10.28
C ASP A 321 -4.41 -17.29 -9.62
N TRP A 322 -3.68 -16.22 -9.97
CA TRP A 322 -2.39 -15.90 -9.35
C TRP A 322 -2.54 -15.45 -7.90
N VAL A 323 -3.52 -14.60 -7.61
CA VAL A 323 -3.83 -14.14 -6.24
C VAL A 323 -4.23 -15.33 -5.36
N LEU A 324 -5.04 -16.25 -5.89
CA LEU A 324 -5.41 -17.48 -5.20
C LEU A 324 -4.23 -18.42 -4.95
N GLU A 325 -3.30 -18.53 -5.90
CA GLU A 325 -2.08 -19.32 -5.72
C GLU A 325 -1.21 -18.73 -4.61
N PHE A 326 -0.97 -17.42 -4.64
CA PHE A 326 -0.20 -16.72 -3.63
C PHE A 326 -0.80 -16.86 -2.22
N ASN A 327 -2.13 -16.69 -2.11
CA ASN A 327 -2.83 -16.72 -0.83
C ASN A 327 -2.64 -18.06 -0.08
N LYS A 328 -2.37 -19.17 -0.78
CA LYS A 328 -2.06 -20.46 -0.14
C LYS A 328 -0.78 -20.36 0.69
N PHE A 329 0.23 -19.70 0.16
CA PHE A 329 1.50 -19.54 0.85
C PHE A 329 1.36 -18.52 1.97
N ASP A 330 0.85 -17.33 1.67
CA ASP A 330 0.62 -16.27 2.66
C ASP A 330 -0.17 -16.77 3.89
N LEU A 331 -1.23 -17.56 3.66
CA LEU A 331 -2.01 -18.06 4.79
C LEU A 331 -1.36 -19.26 5.50
N TYR A 332 -0.97 -20.29 4.75
CA TYR A 332 -0.67 -21.61 5.33
C TYR A 332 0.81 -21.83 5.67
N THR A 333 1.71 -20.90 5.34
CA THR A 333 3.12 -20.97 5.80
C THR A 333 3.32 -20.35 7.17
N LYS A 334 2.29 -19.73 7.76
CA LYS A 334 2.33 -19.21 9.13
C LYS A 334 2.55 -20.37 10.11
N ALA A 335 3.79 -20.52 10.53
CA ALA A 335 4.24 -21.62 11.38
C ALA A 335 5.07 -21.09 12.54
N ASP A 336 5.14 -21.86 13.63
CA ASP A 336 5.96 -21.49 14.80
C ASP A 336 7.46 -21.58 14.52
N VAL A 337 7.87 -22.29 13.45
CA VAL A 337 9.27 -22.45 13.06
C VAL A 337 9.75 -21.15 12.43
N ARG A 338 10.68 -20.48 13.13
CA ARG A 338 11.27 -19.22 12.69
C ARG A 338 12.32 -19.44 11.60
N PRO A 339 12.28 -18.69 10.49
CA PRO A 339 13.30 -18.77 9.45
C PRO A 339 14.64 -18.17 9.93
N ASP A 340 15.75 -18.76 9.46
CA ASP A 340 17.10 -18.23 9.70
C ASP A 340 17.40 -17.11 8.71
N VAL A 341 17.12 -15.87 9.11
CA VAL A 341 17.26 -14.67 8.28
C VAL A 341 18.68 -14.53 7.70
N GLU A 342 19.72 -14.70 8.53
CA GLU A 342 21.10 -14.48 8.11
C GLU A 342 21.55 -15.51 7.07
N LYS A 343 21.09 -16.75 7.21
CA LYS A 343 21.38 -17.82 6.26
C LYS A 343 20.61 -17.66 4.95
N LEU A 344 19.37 -17.19 5.00
CA LEU A 344 18.49 -17.06 3.84
C LEU A 344 18.74 -15.78 3.04
N TRP A 345 19.13 -14.69 3.70
CA TRP A 345 19.22 -13.38 3.05
C TRP A 345 20.12 -13.34 1.81
N PRO A 346 21.32 -13.97 1.78
CA PRO A 346 22.16 -13.95 0.59
C PRO A 346 21.47 -14.47 -0.67
N TYR A 347 20.62 -15.51 -0.54
CA TYR A 347 19.83 -16.03 -1.67
C TYR A 347 18.82 -15.01 -2.19
N TYR A 348 18.08 -14.38 -1.27
CA TYR A 348 17.08 -13.38 -1.65
C TYR A 348 17.69 -12.08 -2.15
N GLN A 349 18.89 -11.71 -1.69
CA GLN A 349 19.62 -10.55 -2.19
C GLN A 349 19.90 -10.68 -3.69
N ASP A 350 20.32 -11.86 -4.16
CA ASP A 350 20.55 -12.10 -5.61
C ASP A 350 19.26 -11.89 -6.43
N ILE A 351 18.10 -12.28 -5.89
CA ILE A 351 16.80 -12.08 -6.53
C ILE A 351 16.40 -10.59 -6.48
N ILE A 352 16.60 -9.91 -5.35
CA ILE A 352 16.35 -8.48 -5.21
C ILE A 352 17.17 -7.70 -6.24
N ASP A 353 18.46 -8.01 -6.38
CA ASP A 353 19.36 -7.34 -7.32
C ASP A 353 18.95 -7.54 -8.77
N LYS A 354 18.27 -8.65 -9.09
CA LYS A 354 17.70 -8.91 -10.42
C LYS A 354 16.48 -8.03 -10.73
N TYR A 355 15.61 -7.78 -9.76
CA TYR A 355 14.27 -7.21 -10.01
C TYR A 355 14.08 -5.75 -9.55
N LEU A 356 14.77 -5.34 -8.48
CA LEU A 356 14.65 -4.03 -7.84
C LEU A 356 15.97 -3.63 -7.12
N PRO A 357 17.09 -3.55 -7.86
CA PRO A 357 18.41 -3.34 -7.28
C PRO A 357 18.58 -1.97 -6.61
N GLY A 358 19.46 -1.94 -5.61
CA GLY A 358 19.92 -0.69 -5.01
C GLY A 358 18.91 -0.03 -4.07
N LYS A 359 18.95 1.31 -3.99
CA LYS A 359 18.07 2.10 -3.13
C LYS A 359 16.83 2.53 -3.90
N LEU A 360 15.68 2.23 -3.33
CA LEU A 360 14.35 2.56 -3.84
C LEU A 360 13.80 3.76 -3.08
N CYS A 361 12.88 4.49 -3.70
CA CYS A 361 12.09 5.55 -3.10
C CYS A 361 10.89 4.93 -2.36
N TRP A 362 10.78 5.18 -1.05
CA TRP A 362 9.71 4.66 -0.19
C TRP A 362 8.83 5.80 0.31
#